data_AF-A0A973H1N3-F1
#
_entry.id   AF-A0A973H1N3-F1
#
_cell.length_a   1.000
_cell.length_b   1.000
_cell.length_c   1.000
_cell.angle_alpha   90.00
_cell.angle_beta   90.00
_cell.angle_gamma   90.00
#
_symmetry.space_group_name_H-M   'P 1'
#
loop_
_entity.id
_entity.type
_entity.pdbx_description
1 polymer ?
#
loop_
_entity_poly.entity_id
_entity_poly.type
_entity_poly.pdbx_seq_one_letter_code
_entity_poly.pdbx_strand_id
1 'polypeptide(L)'
;MTNNQNEGFDFTDPVGTWRMIRDANLDAWAKGMATMVNTEGFSKALGLQLDTMLAATAPMQKTITQSMEAYLAQANLPSRAEVISLAQRMTNIEMRLDDMDAQINEILVAVRALAAAPAPAAPAEPAAEPAAEPAAKSAPRRSRKDATE
;
A
#
# COMPACT_ATOMS: atom_id res chain seq x y z
N MET A 1 30.67 -68.68 -23.49
CA MET A 1 31.01 -68.47 -24.91
C MET A 1 29.99 -67.50 -25.49
N THR A 2 30.52 -66.35 -25.92
CA THR A 2 29.96 -65.38 -26.90
C THR A 2 28.51 -64.93 -26.75
N ASN A 3 28.39 -63.84 -25.98
CA ASN A 3 27.59 -62.67 -26.33
C ASN A 3 27.69 -62.40 -27.85
N ASN A 4 26.59 -62.52 -28.60
CA ASN A 4 26.57 -62.17 -30.01
C ASN A 4 25.51 -61.07 -30.21
N GLN A 5 26.02 -59.84 -30.14
CA GLN A 5 25.37 -58.65 -30.66
C GLN A 5 25.19 -58.84 -32.16
N ASN A 6 23.97 -59.12 -32.60
CA ASN A 6 23.58 -58.97 -33.99
C ASN A 6 22.39 -58.00 -34.03
N GLU A 7 22.70 -56.71 -33.86
CA GLU A 7 21.76 -55.60 -34.08
C GLU A 7 21.65 -55.29 -35.59
N GLY A 8 21.45 -56.32 -36.40
CA GLY A 8 21.39 -56.23 -37.86
C GLY A 8 20.34 -57.16 -38.44
N PHE A 9 19.61 -56.66 -39.43
CA PHE A 9 18.47 -57.28 -40.12
C PHE A 9 18.56 -58.83 -40.25
N ASP A 10 17.60 -59.53 -39.63
CA ASP A 10 17.47 -61.00 -39.68
C ASP A 10 16.46 -61.40 -40.78
N PHE A 11 16.96 -61.98 -41.87
CA PHE A 11 16.15 -62.44 -43.01
C PHE A 11 15.21 -63.62 -42.66
N THR A 12 15.38 -64.25 -41.49
CA THR A 12 14.62 -65.44 -41.08
C THR A 12 13.50 -65.15 -40.06
N ASP A 13 13.43 -63.91 -39.54
CA ASP A 13 12.36 -63.46 -38.65
C ASP A 13 11.69 -62.16 -39.16
N PRO A 14 10.67 -62.28 -40.04
CA PRO A 14 9.94 -61.11 -40.56
C PRO A 14 9.13 -60.39 -39.48
N VAL A 15 8.72 -61.09 -38.41
CA VAL A 15 7.97 -60.50 -37.29
C VAL A 15 8.91 -59.68 -36.40
N GLY A 16 10.12 -60.17 -36.14
CA GLY A 16 11.18 -59.44 -35.46
C GLY A 16 11.55 -58.15 -36.20
N THR A 17 11.70 -58.22 -37.52
CA THR A 17 11.95 -57.04 -38.37
C THR A 17 10.80 -56.02 -38.29
N TRP A 18 9.55 -56.46 -38.41
CA TRP A 18 8.39 -55.56 -38.27
C TRP A 18 8.31 -54.92 -36.88
N ARG A 19 8.59 -55.70 -35.83
CA ARG A 19 8.62 -55.23 -34.45
C ARG A 19 9.69 -54.16 -34.26
N MET A 20 10.89 -54.35 -34.83
CA MET A 20 11.96 -53.37 -34.79
C MET A 20 11.56 -52.04 -35.45
N ILE A 21 10.91 -52.11 -36.62
CA ILE A 21 10.43 -50.91 -37.34
C ILE A 21 9.36 -50.17 -36.51
N ARG A 22 8.43 -50.92 -35.90
CA ARG A 22 7.41 -50.35 -35.00
C ARG A 22 8.05 -49.69 -33.79
N ASP A 23 9.00 -50.37 -33.14
CA ASP A 23 9.64 -49.88 -31.92
C ASP A 23 10.49 -48.63 -32.22
N ALA A 24 11.19 -48.59 -33.36
CA ALA A 24 11.89 -47.40 -33.83
C ALA A 24 10.93 -46.25 -34.18
N ASN A 25 9.77 -46.55 -34.76
CA ASN A 25 8.75 -45.54 -35.04
C ASN A 25 8.20 -44.96 -33.73
N LEU A 26 7.79 -45.80 -32.77
CA LEU A 26 7.28 -45.37 -31.47
C LEU A 26 8.30 -44.56 -30.69
N ASP A 27 9.57 -44.95 -30.72
CA ASP A 27 10.66 -44.20 -30.09
C ASP A 27 10.83 -42.80 -30.71
N ALA A 28 10.75 -42.69 -32.04
CA ALA A 28 10.80 -41.39 -32.73
C ALA A 28 9.59 -40.51 -32.37
N TRP A 29 8.37 -41.07 -32.31
CA TRP A 29 7.18 -40.34 -31.87
C TRP A 29 7.25 -39.91 -30.41
N ALA A 30 7.71 -40.80 -29.53
CA ALA A 30 7.87 -40.51 -28.11
C ALA A 30 8.88 -39.38 -27.88
N LYS A 31 10.03 -39.42 -28.55
CA LYS A 31 11.04 -38.35 -28.52
C LYS A 31 10.50 -37.03 -29.08
N GLY A 32 9.72 -37.10 -30.15
CA GLY A 32 9.02 -35.95 -30.74
C GLY A 32 8.05 -35.30 -29.76
N MET A 33 7.20 -36.09 -29.09
CA MET A 33 6.27 -35.59 -28.07
C MET A 33 7.00 -35.06 -26.84
N ALA A 34 8.06 -35.74 -26.38
CA ALA A 34 8.86 -35.28 -25.24
C ALA A 34 9.47 -33.90 -25.53
N THR A 35 9.98 -33.70 -26.75
CA THR A 35 10.51 -32.40 -27.18
C THR A 35 9.41 -31.36 -27.26
N MET A 36 8.23 -31.72 -27.80
CA MET A 36 7.07 -30.83 -27.92
C MET A 36 6.58 -30.35 -26.55
N VAL A 37 6.39 -31.25 -25.58
CA VAL A 37 5.95 -30.90 -24.22
C VAL A 37 6.99 -30.05 -23.50
N ASN A 38 8.27 -30.25 -23.79
CA ASN A 38 9.36 -29.45 -23.26
C ASN A 38 9.50 -28.06 -23.92
N THR A 39 8.67 -27.73 -24.91
CA THR A 39 8.67 -26.39 -25.50
C THR A 39 7.87 -25.39 -24.67
N GLU A 40 8.32 -24.14 -24.67
CA GLU A 40 7.59 -23.02 -24.08
C GLU A 40 6.23 -22.80 -24.77
N GLY A 41 6.16 -23.03 -26.09
CA GLY A 41 4.93 -22.91 -26.87
C GLY A 41 3.82 -23.88 -26.41
N PHE A 42 4.17 -25.13 -26.09
CA PHE A 42 3.23 -26.09 -25.52
C PHE A 42 2.73 -25.65 -24.14
N SER A 43 3.64 -25.22 -23.26
CA SER A 43 3.30 -24.73 -21.93
C SER A 43 2.38 -23.51 -21.99
N LYS A 44 2.64 -22.57 -22.91
CA LYS A 44 1.81 -21.39 -23.14
C LYS A 44 0.45 -21.74 -23.72
N ALA A 45 0.39 -22.66 -24.68
CA ALA A 45 -0.86 -23.13 -25.27
C ALA A 45 -1.74 -23.84 -24.23
N LEU A 46 -1.14 -24.71 -23.41
CA LEU A 46 -1.84 -25.37 -22.30
C LEU A 46 -2.32 -24.34 -21.26
N GLY A 47 -1.50 -23.34 -20.94
CA GLY A 47 -1.87 -22.24 -20.05
C GLY A 47 -3.08 -21.45 -20.58
N LEU A 48 -3.07 -21.08 -21.86
CA LEU A 48 -4.20 -20.39 -22.50
C LEU A 48 -5.46 -21.26 -22.54
N GLN A 49 -5.32 -22.57 -22.78
CA GLN A 49 -6.45 -23.49 -22.78
C GLN A 49 -7.07 -23.63 -21.38
N LEU A 50 -6.25 -23.78 -20.35
CA LEU A 50 -6.70 -23.82 -18.95
C LEU A 50 -7.36 -22.50 -18.57
N ASP A 51 -6.75 -21.36 -18.90
CA ASP A 51 -7.32 -20.04 -18.62
C ASP A 51 -8.67 -19.85 -19.34
N THR A 52 -8.79 -20.30 -20.59
CA THR A 52 -10.06 -20.27 -21.33
C THR A 52 -11.13 -21.13 -20.67
N MET A 53 -10.77 -22.32 -20.17
CA MET A 53 -11.71 -23.19 -19.44
C MET A 53 -12.12 -22.57 -18.10
N LEU A 54 -11.19 -21.97 -17.36
CA LEU A 54 -11.48 -21.27 -16.11
C LEU A 54 -12.38 -20.05 -16.38
N ALA A 55 -12.08 -19.26 -17.41
CA ALA A 55 -12.89 -18.11 -17.81
C ALA A 55 -14.30 -18.53 -18.24
N ALA A 56 -14.45 -19.68 -18.91
CA ALA A 56 -15.75 -20.23 -19.28
C ALA A 56 -16.59 -20.66 -18.05
N THR A 57 -15.94 -21.04 -16.95
CA THR A 57 -16.63 -21.45 -15.70
C THR A 57 -16.85 -20.31 -14.72
N ALA A 58 -16.15 -19.17 -14.88
CA ALA A 58 -16.31 -18.00 -14.02
C ALA A 58 -17.76 -17.46 -13.92
N PRO A 59 -18.57 -17.41 -15.00
CA PRO A 59 -19.97 -17.02 -14.90
C PRO A 59 -20.79 -17.96 -14.00
N MET A 60 -20.51 -19.26 -14.04
CA MET A 60 -21.19 -20.25 -13.21
C MET A 60 -20.86 -20.04 -11.73
N GLN A 61 -19.60 -19.77 -11.40
CA GLN A 61 -19.19 -19.42 -10.04
C GLN A 61 -19.95 -18.18 -9.54
N LYS A 62 -20.10 -17.15 -10.38
CA LYS A 62 -20.87 -15.94 -10.03
C LYS A 62 -22.33 -16.26 -9.71
N THR A 63 -22.99 -17.09 -10.53
CA THR A 63 -24.37 -17.51 -10.28
C THR A 63 -24.52 -18.28 -8.97
N ILE A 64 -23.56 -19.16 -8.64
CA ILE A 64 -23.55 -19.90 -7.37
C ILE A 64 -23.37 -18.94 -6.19
N THR A 65 -22.48 -17.96 -6.30
CA THR A 65 -22.30 -16.95 -5.24
C THR A 65 -23.60 -16.16 -5.02
N GLN A 66 -24.27 -15.73 -6.10
CA GLN A 66 -25.53 -14.99 -6.01
C GLN A 66 -26.67 -15.81 -5.38
N SER A 67 -26.76 -17.11 -5.69
CA SER A 67 -27.78 -17.97 -5.07
C SER A 67 -27.49 -18.18 -3.58
N MET A 68 -26.22 -18.33 -3.20
CA MET A 68 -25.82 -18.40 -1.79
C MET A 68 -26.13 -17.09 -1.06
N GLU A 69 -25.87 -15.94 -1.67
CA GLU A 69 -26.23 -14.62 -1.11
C GLU A 69 -27.74 -14.51 -0.87
N ALA A 70 -28.56 -14.94 -1.83
CA ALA A 70 -30.02 -14.95 -1.66
C ALA A 70 -30.47 -15.87 -0.52
N TYR A 71 -29.83 -17.04 -0.36
CA TYR A 71 -30.11 -17.96 0.75
C TYR A 71 -29.74 -17.34 2.10
N LEU A 72 -28.56 -16.72 2.19
CA LEU A 72 -28.11 -16.02 3.41
C LEU A 72 -29.06 -14.87 3.76
N ALA A 73 -29.48 -14.08 2.77
CA ALA A 73 -30.45 -13.00 2.97
C ALA A 73 -31.77 -13.53 3.53
N GLN A 74 -32.27 -14.68 3.05
CA GLN A 74 -33.47 -15.31 3.59
C GLN A 74 -33.30 -15.79 5.03
N ALA A 75 -32.09 -16.18 5.42
CA ALA A 75 -31.73 -16.53 6.79
C ALA A 75 -31.43 -15.31 7.68
N ASN A 76 -31.61 -14.07 7.18
CA ASN A 76 -31.17 -12.83 7.83
C ASN A 76 -29.67 -12.82 8.19
N LEU A 77 -28.85 -13.50 7.38
CA LEU A 77 -27.40 -13.53 7.52
C LEU A 77 -26.75 -12.63 6.46
N PRO A 78 -25.77 -11.79 6.84
CA PRO A 78 -25.07 -10.97 5.88
C PRO A 78 -24.17 -11.81 4.98
N SER A 79 -24.05 -11.42 3.71
CA SER A 79 -23.11 -12.03 2.79
C SER A 79 -21.67 -11.55 3.07
N ARG A 80 -20.69 -12.33 2.59
CA ARG A 80 -19.28 -11.92 2.63
C ARG A 80 -19.05 -10.59 1.90
N ALA A 81 -19.73 -10.37 0.77
CA ALA A 81 -19.59 -9.16 -0.02
C ALA A 81 -20.09 -7.92 0.75
N GLU A 82 -21.21 -8.05 1.46
CA GLU A 82 -21.76 -6.99 2.30
C GLU A 82 -20.83 -6.64 3.46
N VAL A 83 -20.28 -7.66 4.14
CA VAL A 83 -19.32 -7.45 5.24
C VAL A 83 -18.08 -6.69 4.77
N ILE A 84 -17.54 -7.05 3.60
CA ILE A 84 -16.39 -6.35 3.02
C ILE A 84 -16.75 -4.91 2.63
N SER A 85 -17.91 -4.71 2.00
CA SER A 85 -18.37 -3.37 1.62
C SER A 85 -18.54 -2.47 2.85
N LEU A 86 -19.08 -3.01 3.93
CA LEU A 86 -19.21 -2.30 5.20
C LEU A 86 -17.83 -1.95 5.78
N ALA A 87 -16.90 -2.91 5.82
CA ALA A 87 -15.54 -2.67 6.30
C ALA A 87 -14.83 -1.57 5.50
N GLN A 88 -14.94 -1.57 4.17
CA GLN A 88 -14.39 -0.53 3.31
C GLN A 88 -15.00 0.85 3.59
N ARG A 89 -16.32 0.91 3.79
CA ARG A 89 -17.00 2.16 4.15
C ARG A 89 -16.56 2.66 5.51
N MET A 90 -16.39 1.77 6.49
CA MET A 90 -15.88 2.12 7.82
C MET A 90 -14.45 2.67 7.73
N THR A 91 -13.56 2.04 6.97
CA THR A 91 -12.20 2.56 6.74
C THR A 91 -12.23 3.95 6.07
N ASN A 92 -13.11 4.17 5.11
CA ASN A 92 -13.24 5.49 4.47
C ASN A 92 -13.78 6.55 5.43
N ILE A 93 -14.73 6.18 6.29
CA ILE A 93 -15.23 7.08 7.34
C ILE A 93 -14.09 7.43 8.31
N GLU A 94 -13.28 6.46 8.74
CA GLU A 94 -12.13 6.70 9.61
C GLU A 94 -11.15 7.71 9.01
N MET A 95 -10.73 7.52 7.76
CA MET A 95 -9.82 8.46 7.09
C MET A 95 -10.41 9.88 7.01
N ARG A 96 -11.70 9.99 6.71
CA ARG A 96 -12.38 11.30 6.67
C ARG A 96 -12.49 11.94 8.05
N LEU A 97 -12.64 11.14 9.11
CA LEU A 97 -12.65 11.63 10.48
C LEU A 97 -11.26 12.12 10.89
N ASP A 98 -10.20 11.40 10.54
CA ASP A 98 -8.81 11.82 10.76
C ASP A 98 -8.51 13.15 10.06
N ASP A 99 -8.93 13.29 8.80
CA ASP A 99 -8.79 14.54 8.03
C ASP A 99 -9.53 15.71 8.71
N MET A 100 -10.75 15.47 9.21
CA MET A 100 -11.52 16.49 9.93
C MET A 100 -10.86 16.88 11.25
N ASP A 101 -10.29 15.93 12.00
CA ASP A 101 -9.56 16.21 13.22
C ASP A 101 -8.33 17.10 12.94
N ALA A 102 -7.57 16.79 11.88
CA ALA A 102 -6.45 17.60 11.45
C ALA A 102 -6.86 19.04 11.09
N GLN A 103 -7.95 19.21 10.32
CA GLN A 103 -8.48 20.53 9.96
C GLN A 103 -8.95 21.33 11.18
N ILE A 104 -9.62 20.67 12.14
CA ILE A 104 -10.05 21.33 13.38
C ILE A 104 -8.85 21.80 14.19
N ASN A 105 -7.82 20.96 14.31
CA ASN A 105 -6.58 21.33 15.01
C ASN A 105 -5.90 22.53 14.36
N GLU A 106 -5.84 22.59 13.02
CA GLU A 106 -5.30 23.74 12.28
C GLU A 106 -6.11 25.01 12.55
N ILE A 107 -7.44 24.94 12.52
CA ILE A 107 -8.32 26.06 12.85
C ILE A 107 -8.10 26.54 14.29
N LEU A 108 -7.99 25.61 15.25
CA LEU A 108 -7.73 25.96 16.65
C LEU A 108 -6.39 26.69 16.82
N VAL A 109 -5.36 26.27 16.10
CA VAL A 109 -4.06 26.96 16.08
C VAL A 109 -4.20 28.36 15.49
N ALA A 110 -4.88 28.51 14.36
CA ALA A 110 -5.11 29.82 13.73
C ALA A 110 -5.91 30.77 14.63
N VAL A 111 -6.97 30.28 15.30
CA VAL A 111 -7.77 31.08 16.24
C VAL A 111 -6.93 31.52 17.45
N ARG A 112 -6.10 30.64 18.00
CA ARG A 112 -5.17 31.00 19.09
C ARG A 112 -4.14 32.05 18.65
N ALA A 113 -3.59 31.91 17.45
CA ALA A 113 -2.65 32.87 16.90
C ALA A 113 -3.30 34.26 16.73
N LEU A 114 -4.55 34.30 16.24
CA LEU A 114 -5.31 35.55 16.13
C LEU A 114 -5.61 36.17 17.50
N ALA A 115 -5.98 35.35 18.50
CA ALA A 115 -6.24 35.82 19.85
C ALA A 115 -4.98 36.32 20.58
N ALA A 116 -3.80 35.78 20.23
CA ALA A 116 -2.51 36.20 20.77
C ALA A 116 -1.88 37.35 20.00
N ALA A 117 -2.49 37.80 18.90
CA ALA A 117 -1.97 38.92 18.11
C ALA A 117 -2.03 40.21 18.94
N PRO A 118 -0.90 40.91 19.15
CA PRO A 118 -0.90 42.17 19.88
C PRO A 118 -1.71 43.20 19.10
N ALA A 119 -2.46 44.04 19.81
CA ALA A 119 -3.19 45.16 19.22
C ALA A 119 -2.24 46.01 18.37
N PRO A 120 -2.70 46.52 17.20
CA PRO A 120 -1.86 47.36 16.37
C PRO A 120 -1.37 48.54 17.22
N ALA A 121 -0.04 48.63 17.38
CA ALA A 121 0.57 49.71 18.12
C ALA A 121 0.07 51.03 17.52
N ALA A 122 -0.59 51.85 18.36
CA ALA A 122 -1.00 53.18 17.97
C ALA A 122 0.23 53.95 17.43
N PRO A 123 0.07 54.82 16.41
CA PRO A 123 1.19 55.57 15.87
C PRO A 123 1.83 56.38 16.99
N ALA A 124 3.13 56.16 17.23
CA ALA A 124 3.87 56.90 18.23
C ALA A 124 3.90 58.39 17.85
N GLU A 125 3.20 59.23 18.64
CA GLU A 125 3.39 60.67 18.62
C GLU A 125 4.81 61.01 19.14
N PRO A 126 5.50 62.01 18.55
CA PRO A 126 6.89 62.30 18.88
C PRO A 126 6.96 62.96 20.26
N ALA A 127 7.62 62.30 21.21
CA ALA A 127 7.86 62.83 22.55
C ALA A 127 8.86 64.00 22.49
N ALA A 128 8.39 65.18 22.91
CA ALA A 128 9.21 66.36 23.15
C ALA A 128 10.14 66.16 24.36
N GLU A 129 11.38 66.60 24.20
CA GLU A 129 12.50 66.53 25.15
C GLU A 129 12.39 67.64 26.21
N PRO A 130 12.47 67.38 27.53
CA PRO A 130 12.56 68.43 28.52
C PRO A 130 14.01 68.74 28.90
N ALA A 131 14.26 70.04 28.99
CA ALA A 131 15.53 70.70 29.23
C ALA A 131 16.03 70.59 30.69
N ALA A 132 17.33 70.90 30.82
CA ALA A 132 18.19 70.80 31.99
C ALA A 132 17.86 71.72 33.18
N GLU A 133 18.34 71.35 34.37
CA GLU A 133 18.41 72.23 35.56
C GLU A 133 19.77 72.07 36.31
N PRO A 134 20.41 73.14 36.82
CA PRO A 134 21.77 73.11 37.36
C PRO A 134 21.86 73.09 38.90
N ALA A 135 22.94 72.50 39.44
CA ALA A 135 23.20 72.35 40.88
C ALA A 135 23.92 73.57 41.52
N ALA A 136 23.37 74.08 42.63
CA ALA A 136 23.93 75.17 43.43
C ALA A 136 24.81 74.66 44.60
N LYS A 137 25.97 75.30 44.80
CA LYS A 137 26.86 75.14 45.97
C LYS A 137 26.52 76.19 47.04
N SER A 138 26.55 75.82 48.32
CA SER A 138 26.66 76.79 49.42
C SER A 138 27.26 76.18 50.69
N ALA A 139 28.30 76.85 51.20
CA ALA A 139 28.87 76.76 52.54
C ALA A 139 29.64 78.09 52.77
N PRO A 140 30.12 78.45 53.98
CA PRO A 140 29.59 78.26 55.35
C PRO A 140 29.66 79.59 56.17
N ARG A 141 29.12 79.65 57.41
CA ARG A 141 29.74 80.50 58.47
C ARG A 141 29.26 80.24 59.91
N ARG A 142 30.26 80.05 60.79
CA ARG A 142 30.22 79.97 62.27
C ARG A 142 29.70 81.25 62.96
N SER A 143 29.09 81.14 64.15
CA SER A 143 29.77 81.39 65.46
C SER A 143 28.82 81.58 66.66
N ARG A 144 29.37 81.21 67.84
CA ARG A 144 29.02 81.58 69.25
C ARG A 144 27.88 80.81 69.94
N LYS A 145 27.90 80.54 71.24
CA LYS A 145 28.86 80.66 72.37
C LYS A 145 28.15 80.09 73.62
N ASP A 146 28.88 79.37 74.48
CA ASP A 146 28.69 79.03 75.91
C ASP A 146 27.30 78.62 76.47
N ALA A 147 27.25 77.50 77.18
CA ALA A 147 27.26 77.45 78.66
C ALA A 147 26.90 76.04 79.22
N THR A 148 27.70 75.58 80.20
CA THR A 148 27.38 74.73 81.40
C THR A 148 26.50 73.47 81.23
N GLU A 149 26.86 72.28 81.72
CA GLU A 149 27.42 71.82 83.01
C GLU A 149 28.36 70.61 82.82
#